data_AF-A0A2E6P913-F1
#
_entry.id   AF-A0A2E6P913-F1
#
_cell.length_a   1.000
_cell.length_b   1.000
_cell.length_c   1.000
_cell.angle_alpha   90.00
_cell.angle_beta   90.00
_cell.angle_gamma   90.00
#
_symmetry.space_group_name_H-M   'P 1'
#
loop_
_entity.id
_entity.type
_entity.pdbx_description
1 polymer ?
#
loop_
_entity_poly.entity_id
_entity_poly.type
_entity_poly.pdbx_seq_one_letter_code
_entity_poly.pdbx_strand_id
1 'polypeptide(L)'
;MIADRCYPTFYKMISIILHLNEFIMEEYRKRLLYKANYRGTKEADILFGGFAREYLHTLSKKELNSFEKILDESDDLLLKLILSGDTIPYHLDRQFLKKIIDFANGQ
;
A
#
# COMPACT_ATOMS: atom_id res chain seq x y z
N MET A 1 37.41 -33.38 12.60
CA MET A 1 36.96 -32.00 12.25
C MET A 1 35.97 -32.12 11.12
N ILE A 2 34.70 -32.38 11.43
CA ILE A 2 33.62 -32.54 10.46
C ILE A 2 32.47 -31.67 10.95
N ALA A 3 32.37 -30.44 10.46
CA ALA A 3 31.17 -29.62 10.62
C ALA A 3 30.87 -28.71 9.41
N ASP A 4 31.52 -28.96 8.26
CA ASP A 4 31.33 -28.17 7.03
C ASP A 4 30.42 -28.84 5.98
N ARG A 5 29.64 -29.87 6.34
CA ARG A 5 28.75 -30.56 5.38
C ARG A 5 27.44 -31.03 5.99
N CYS A 6 26.49 -30.11 6.25
CA CYS A 6 25.04 -30.38 6.18
C CYS A 6 24.20 -29.15 6.58
N TYR A 7 24.08 -28.15 5.71
CA TYR A 7 22.95 -27.20 5.77
C TYR A 7 22.20 -27.00 4.42
N PRO A 8 22.04 -28.00 3.53
CA PRO A 8 21.32 -27.82 2.26
C PRO A 8 19.80 -27.66 2.45
N THR A 9 19.22 -28.21 3.52
CA THR A 9 17.79 -28.09 3.83
C THR A 9 17.45 -26.77 4.53
N PHE A 10 18.35 -26.22 5.35
CA PHE A 10 18.11 -24.99 6.08
C PHE A 10 18.09 -23.77 5.16
N TYR A 11 19.03 -23.67 4.22
CA TYR A 11 19.00 -22.63 3.17
C TYR A 11 17.82 -22.80 2.22
N LYS A 12 17.43 -24.04 1.89
CA LYS A 12 16.23 -24.30 1.10
C LYS A 12 14.95 -23.85 1.84
N MET A 13 14.88 -24.05 3.15
CA MET A 13 13.78 -23.57 3.99
C MET A 13 13.74 -22.04 4.08
N ILE A 14 14.89 -21.39 4.34
CA ILE A 14 14.99 -19.92 4.33
C ILE A 14 14.58 -19.35 2.97
N SER A 15 15.02 -19.98 1.87
CA SER A 15 14.64 -19.60 0.50
C SER A 15 13.13 -19.71 0.25
N ILE A 16 12.47 -20.76 0.76
CA ILE A 16 11.02 -20.94 0.65
C ILE A 16 10.29 -19.86 1.46
N ILE A 17 10.72 -19.58 2.69
CA ILE A 17 10.10 -18.55 3.55
C ILE A 17 10.21 -17.17 2.90
N LEU A 18 11.37 -16.83 2.32
CA LEU A 18 11.57 -15.56 1.61
C LEU A 18 10.62 -15.43 0.40
N HIS A 19 10.53 -16.47 -0.43
CA HIS A 19 9.61 -16.48 -1.59
C HIS A 19 8.14 -16.38 -1.17
N LEU A 20 7.74 -17.08 -0.12
CA LEU A 20 6.37 -17.01 0.41
C LEU A 20 6.03 -15.61 0.92
N ASN A 21 6.98 -14.94 1.59
CA ASN A 21 6.79 -13.57 2.05
C ASN A 21 6.66 -12.59 0.87
N GLU A 22 7.47 -12.73 -0.18
CA GLU A 22 7.32 -11.92 -1.39
C GLU A 22 5.96 -12.14 -2.07
N PHE A 23 5.52 -13.38 -2.22
CA PHE A 23 4.21 -13.71 -2.80
C PHE A 23 3.05 -13.11 -1.98
N ILE A 24 3.08 -13.23 -0.65
CA ILE A 24 2.05 -12.65 0.24
C ILE A 24 2.00 -11.11 0.08
N MET A 25 3.15 -10.45 -0.04
CA MET A 25 3.20 -9.00 -0.22
C MET A 25 2.66 -8.57 -1.59
N GLU A 26 2.94 -9.34 -2.65
CA GLU A 26 2.37 -9.09 -3.98
C GLU A 26 0.84 -9.25 -3.99
N GLU A 27 0.31 -10.31 -3.38
CA GLU A 27 -1.15 -10.50 -3.26
C GLU A 27 -1.81 -9.38 -2.45
N TYR A 28 -1.14 -8.90 -1.40
CA TYR A 28 -1.61 -7.75 -0.62
C TYR A 28 -1.67 -6.46 -1.46
N ARG A 29 -0.64 -6.18 -2.26
CA ARG A 29 -0.63 -5.02 -3.19
C ARG A 29 -1.76 -5.12 -4.22
N LYS A 30 -1.97 -6.29 -4.82
CA LYS A 30 -3.07 -6.50 -5.78
C LYS A 30 -4.44 -6.24 -5.15
N ARG A 31 -4.64 -6.69 -3.90
CA ARG A 31 -5.88 -6.41 -3.17
C ARG A 31 -6.10 -4.92 -2.93
N LEU A 32 -5.04 -4.19 -2.58
CA LEU A 32 -5.11 -2.73 -2.41
C LEU A 32 -5.37 -2.01 -3.74
N LEU A 33 -4.72 -2.44 -4.82
CA LEU A 33 -4.98 -1.91 -6.16
C LEU A 33 -6.44 -2.12 -6.57
N TYR A 34 -6.99 -3.31 -6.32
CA TYR A 34 -8.40 -3.59 -6.56
C TYR A 34 -9.29 -2.64 -5.75
N LYS A 35 -9.10 -2.56 -4.42
CA LYS A 35 -9.85 -1.61 -3.57
C LYS A 35 -9.78 -0.16 -4.07
N ALA A 36 -8.63 0.28 -4.56
CA ALA A 36 -8.42 1.64 -5.06
C ALA A 36 -9.13 1.94 -6.40
N ASN A 37 -9.39 0.92 -7.23
CA ASN A 37 -10.02 1.08 -8.55
C ASN A 37 -11.54 0.77 -8.55
N TYR A 38 -12.10 0.27 -7.45
CA TYR A 38 -13.50 -0.12 -7.34
C TYR A 38 -14.16 0.58 -6.14
N ARG A 39 -14.15 1.91 -6.16
CA ARG A 39 -14.77 2.77 -5.16
C ARG A 39 -16.13 3.29 -5.65
N GLY A 40 -16.80 4.09 -4.83
CA GLY A 40 -18.16 4.57 -5.10
C GLY A 40 -18.22 5.69 -6.14
N THR A 41 -17.10 6.38 -6.38
CA THR A 41 -17.01 7.57 -7.26
C THR A 41 -15.86 7.44 -8.26
N LYS A 42 -16.11 7.87 -9.51
CA LYS A 42 -15.10 7.81 -10.59
C LYS A 42 -13.89 8.68 -10.30
N GLU A 43 -14.09 9.82 -9.65
CA GLU A 43 -13.03 10.73 -9.25
C GLU A 43 -12.07 10.06 -8.27
N ALA A 44 -12.61 9.35 -7.27
CA ALA A 44 -11.81 8.57 -6.34
C ALA A 44 -11.07 7.43 -7.04
N ASP A 45 -11.74 6.70 -7.95
CA ASP A 45 -11.11 5.61 -8.70
C ASP A 45 -9.92 6.09 -9.53
N ILE A 46 -10.07 7.22 -10.24
CA ILE A 46 -9.00 7.77 -11.07
C ILE A 46 -7.81 8.18 -10.20
N LEU A 47 -8.07 8.90 -9.11
CA LEU A 47 -7.01 9.40 -8.24
C LEU A 47 -6.30 8.27 -7.48
N PHE A 48 -7.06 7.49 -6.71
CA PHE A 48 -6.49 6.44 -5.86
C PHE A 48 -5.98 5.27 -6.70
N GLY A 49 -6.66 4.91 -7.79
CA GLY A 49 -6.22 3.89 -8.73
C GLY A 49 -4.95 4.30 -9.48
N GLY A 50 -4.85 5.57 -9.89
CA GLY A 50 -3.63 6.14 -10.47
C GLY A 50 -2.46 6.13 -9.49
N PHE A 51 -2.67 6.64 -8.28
CA PHE A 51 -1.65 6.62 -7.22
C PHE A 51 -1.21 5.18 -6.90
N ALA A 52 -2.15 4.26 -6.76
CA ALA A 52 -1.87 2.86 -6.46
C ALA A 52 -1.00 2.21 -7.54
N ARG A 53 -1.28 2.47 -8.82
CA ARG A 53 -0.52 1.90 -9.94
C ARG A 53 0.94 2.34 -9.93
N GLU A 54 1.20 3.62 -9.65
CA GLU A 54 2.54 4.19 -9.66
C GLU A 54 3.34 3.86 -8.38
N TYR A 55 2.69 3.88 -7.22
CA TYR A 55 3.41 3.83 -5.94
C TYR A 55 3.34 2.48 -5.20
N LEU A 56 2.36 1.59 -5.43
CA LEU A 56 2.21 0.37 -4.59
C LEU A 56 3.46 -0.52 -4.50
N HIS A 57 4.26 -0.58 -5.56
CA HIS A 57 5.50 -1.37 -5.59
C HIS A 57 6.65 -0.71 -4.81
N THR A 58 6.62 0.61 -4.63
CA THR A 58 7.66 1.38 -3.93
C THR A 58 7.32 1.63 -2.46
N LEU A 59 6.04 1.47 -2.07
CA LEU A 59 5.61 1.66 -0.69
C LEU A 59 6.18 0.60 0.26
N SER A 60 6.61 1.06 1.43
CA SER A 60 6.97 0.20 2.55
C SER A 60 5.72 -0.48 3.14
N LYS A 61 5.91 -1.57 3.90
CA LYS A 61 4.81 -2.26 4.59
C LYS A 61 3.98 -1.33 5.50
N LYS A 62 4.63 -0.35 6.14
CA LYS A 62 3.93 0.64 6.97
C LYS A 62 3.05 1.55 6.11
N GLU A 63 3.56 2.00 4.98
CA GLU A 63 2.81 2.85 4.05
C GLU A 63 1.67 2.09 3.38
N LEU A 64 1.84 0.80 3.04
CA LEU A 64 0.75 -0.04 2.54
C LEU A 64 -0.38 -0.18 3.57
N ASN A 65 -0.05 -0.35 4.85
CA ASN A 65 -1.04 -0.37 5.93
C ASN A 65 -1.73 1.00 6.08
N SER A 66 -0.98 2.11 5.96
CA SER A 66 -1.56 3.46 5.97
C SER A 66 -2.50 3.67 4.78
N PHE A 67 -2.13 3.16 3.60
CA PHE A 67 -2.96 3.21 2.40
C PHE A 67 -4.23 2.39 2.56
N GLU A 68 -4.16 1.18 3.13
CA GLU A 68 -5.35 0.37 3.41
C GLU A 68 -6.35 1.11 4.31
N LYS A 69 -5.86 1.74 5.39
CA LYS A 69 -6.71 2.54 6.28
C LYS A 69 -7.38 3.70 5.57
N ILE A 70 -6.66 4.38 4.67
CA ILE A 70 -7.21 5.48 3.87
C ILE A 70 -8.29 4.95 2.92
N LEU A 71 -8.06 3.82 2.25
CA LEU A 71 -9.04 3.22 1.34
C LEU A 71 -10.31 2.73 2.03
N ASP A 72 -10.23 2.40 3.32
CA ASP A 72 -11.38 1.97 4.14
C ASP A 72 -12.25 3.16 4.61
N GLU A 73 -11.83 4.42 4.38
CA GLU A 73 -12.65 5.61 4.64
C GLU A 73 -13.71 5.86 3.56
N SER A 74 -14.71 6.69 3.88
CA SER A 74 -15.75 7.07 2.92
C SER A 74 -15.21 7.97 1.81
N ASP A 75 -15.77 7.80 0.61
CA ASP A 75 -15.44 8.62 -0.57
C ASP A 75 -15.64 10.12 -0.28
N ASP A 76 -16.73 10.49 0.40
CA ASP A 76 -17.03 11.88 0.79
C ASP A 76 -15.92 12.50 1.64
N LEU A 77 -15.41 11.75 2.63
CA LEU A 77 -14.36 12.22 3.52
C LEU A 77 -13.06 12.42 2.75
N LEU A 78 -12.71 11.46 1.88
CA LEU A 78 -11.47 11.50 1.13
C LEU A 78 -11.48 12.60 0.06
N LEU A 79 -12.55 12.72 -0.70
CA LEU A 79 -12.73 13.80 -1.66
C LEU A 79 -12.66 15.17 -0.96
N LYS A 80 -13.28 15.31 0.21
CA LYS A 80 -13.18 16.54 1.01
C LYS A 80 -11.75 16.83 1.45
N LEU A 81 -10.98 15.83 1.88
CA LEU A 81 -9.58 16.01 2.25
C LEU A 81 -8.71 16.46 1.07
N ILE A 82 -8.94 15.90 -0.11
CA ILE A 82 -8.22 16.27 -1.34
C ILE A 82 -8.58 17.69 -1.79
N LEU A 83 -9.87 18.04 -1.79
CA LEU A 83 -10.36 19.31 -2.30
C LEU A 83 -10.14 20.49 -1.33
N SER A 84 -10.33 20.26 -0.03
CA SER A 84 -10.34 21.33 0.97
C SER A 84 -9.06 21.39 1.81
N GLY A 85 -8.22 20.34 1.80
CA GLY A 85 -7.08 20.24 2.70
C GLY A 85 -7.47 20.31 4.19
N ASP A 86 -8.73 19.96 4.49
CA ASP A 86 -9.38 20.15 5.79
C ASP A 86 -8.76 19.26 6.88
N THR A 87 -9.27 19.34 8.11
CA THR A 87 -8.75 18.61 9.27
C THR A 87 -8.61 17.10 9.02
N ILE A 88 -7.38 16.65 8.84
CA ILE A 88 -7.02 15.23 8.71
C ILE A 88 -7.40 14.51 10.02
N PRO A 89 -8.27 13.48 9.96
CA PRO A 89 -8.62 12.68 11.13
C PRO A 89 -7.37 12.08 11.81
N TYR A 90 -7.38 12.03 13.14
CA TYR A 90 -6.21 11.61 13.94
C TYR A 90 -5.79 10.16 13.70
N HIS A 91 -6.70 9.31 13.22
CA HIS A 91 -6.44 7.89 12.95
C HIS A 91 -5.79 7.66 11.57
N LEU A 92 -5.75 8.68 10.71
CA LEU A 92 -5.10 8.64 9.41
C LEU A 92 -3.66 9.16 9.51
N ASP A 93 -2.78 8.54 8.73
CA ASP A 93 -1.40 8.95 8.64
C ASP A 93 -1.30 10.25 7.82
N ARG A 94 -1.09 11.37 8.52
CA ARG A 94 -0.97 12.70 7.92
C ARG A 94 0.18 12.79 6.91
N GLN A 95 1.32 12.14 7.16
CA GLN A 95 2.47 12.24 6.25
C GLN A 95 2.19 11.47 4.97
N PHE A 96 1.59 10.30 5.09
CA PHE A 96 1.26 9.48 3.94
C PHE A 96 0.11 10.09 3.12
N LEU A 97 -0.92 10.63 3.78
CA LEU A 97 -2.00 11.34 3.10
C LEU A 97 -1.48 12.55 2.32
N LYS A 98 -0.51 13.30 2.87
CA LYS A 98 0.13 14.40 2.15
C LYS A 98 0.76 13.95 0.84
N LYS A 99 1.43 12.79 0.80
CA LYS A 99 1.98 12.24 -0.46
C LYS A 99 0.91 11.99 -1.53
N ILE A 100 -0.28 11.54 -1.12
CA ILE A 100 -1.40 11.32 -2.04
C ILE A 100 -1.93 12.66 -2.57
N ILE A 101 -2.03 13.68 -1.71
CA ILE A 101 -2.44 15.03 -2.08
C ILE A 101 -1.42 15.68 -3.02
N ASP A 102 -0.13 15.53 -2.74
CA ASP A 102 0.95 16.03 -3.59
C ASP A 102 0.86 15.39 -4.99
N PHE A 103 0.65 14.07 -5.08
CA PHE A 103 0.37 13.36 -6.34
C PHE A 103 -0.88 13.88 -7.05
N ALA A 104 -1.98 14.12 -6.32
CA ALA A 104 -3.23 14.64 -6.88
C ALA A 104 -3.04 16.02 -7.54
N ASN A 105 -2.16 16.84 -6.97
CA ASN A 105 -1.82 18.17 -7.47
C ASN A 105 -0.74 18.14 -8.56
N GLY A 106 -0.24 16.97 -8.94
CA GLY A 106 0.82 16.80 -9.94
C GLY A 106 2.20 17.20 -9.46
N GLN A 107 2.46 17.15 -8.15
CA GLN A 107 3.76 17.40 -7.52
C GLN A 107 4.57 16.13 -7.27
#